data_AF-A0A5N4EFL9-F1
#
_entry.id   AF-A0A5N4EFL9-F1
#
_cell.length_a   1.000
_cell.length_b   1.000
_cell.length_c   1.000
_cell.angle_alpha   90.00
_cell.angle_beta   90.00
_cell.angle_gamma   90.00
#
_symmetry.space_group_name_H-M   'P 1'
#
loop_
_entity.id
_entity.type
_entity.pdbx_description
1 polymer ?
#
loop_
_entity_poly.entity_id
_entity_poly.type
_entity_poly.pdbx_seq_one_letter_code
_entity_poly.pdbx_strand_id
1 'polypeptide(L)'
;MATYSFINNIPLIFFKGILCVDSFDIVGDGVKDLLVGRDDGMVEVYSFDNTNEPVLRFDQDYCFDIIKLFSRLLLCTLSESVTSIQGGCVGKDGYDEIVVSTYSGWVTGLTTEPIHKESGPGEELKINQEMQNKISSLRSELEHLQYKVLQEREKYQQSSHSSKAKSAVPSFSVNDKFTLNKDDASYSLILEVQTAIDNVLIQSDVPIDLLDVDKNSAVVSFSNCDSEIRSIEGQYGTLQAYVTPRIQPKTCQVRQYLIKPLSLHQRTHSIDHDRPMNTLTLTGQFSFAELHSWVVFCLPEVPEKPPAGECVTFYFQNTFLDTQLESTYRKGEGVFKSDNISTISILKDVLSKEATKRKINLNISYEINEVSVKHTLKLIHPKLEYQLLLAKKVQLIDALKELQVHEGNTDFLIPEYRCILEEADHLQEEYKKQPAHLERLYGMITDLFIDKFKFKGTNVKTKVPLLLEILDSYDQNALIAFFDAA
;
A
#
# COMPACT_ATOMS: atom_id res chain seq x y z
N MET A 1 16.28 35.11 1.54
CA MET A 1 15.02 34.34 1.48
C MET A 1 14.97 33.69 0.11
N ALA A 2 15.63 32.55 -0.03
CA ALA A 2 15.76 31.81 -1.28
C ALA A 2 15.04 30.48 -1.10
N THR A 3 13.92 30.32 -1.79
CA THR A 3 13.16 29.08 -1.89
C THR A 3 13.84 28.20 -2.93
N TYR A 4 14.53 27.15 -2.48
CA TYR A 4 14.94 26.04 -3.33
C TYR A 4 13.88 24.94 -3.24
N SER A 5 13.20 24.72 -4.36
CA SER A 5 12.32 23.59 -4.60
C SER A 5 13.20 22.41 -5.04
N PHE A 6 13.51 21.50 -4.12
CA PHE A 6 14.10 20.20 -4.48
C PHE A 6 12.97 19.22 -4.79
N ILE A 7 12.84 18.87 -6.07
CA ILE A 7 12.04 17.76 -6.55
C ILE A 7 12.99 16.56 -6.58
N ASN A 8 13.07 15.81 -5.48
CA ASN A 8 13.64 14.47 -5.48
C ASN A 8 12.50 13.48 -5.74
N ASN A 9 12.21 13.23 -7.02
CA ASN A 9 11.33 12.13 -7.42
C ASN A 9 12.21 10.92 -7.76
N ILE A 10 12.48 10.09 -6.76
CA ILE A 10 12.93 8.72 -7.01
C ILE A 10 11.72 7.95 -7.57
N PRO A 11 11.84 7.14 -8.64
CA PRO A 11 10.77 6.25 -9.05
C PRO A 11 10.70 5.11 -8.03
N LEU A 12 10.07 5.36 -6.89
CA LEU A 12 9.43 4.29 -6.13
C LEU A 12 8.34 3.73 -7.05
N ILE A 13 8.68 2.67 -7.78
CA ILE A 13 7.72 1.81 -8.46
C ILE A 13 6.94 1.10 -7.36
N PHE A 14 6.07 1.84 -6.67
CA PHE A 14 4.92 1.24 -6.03
C PHE A 14 4.19 0.48 -7.14
N PHE A 15 3.86 -0.79 -6.92
CA PHE A 15 3.02 -1.57 -7.82
C PHE A 15 1.62 -0.93 -7.91
N LYS A 16 1.50 0.11 -8.72
CA LYS A 16 0.25 0.85 -8.96
C LYS A 16 -0.56 0.12 -10.01
N GLY A 17 -1.86 -0.03 -9.75
CA GLY A 17 -2.74 -0.87 -10.56
C GLY A 17 -2.89 -0.32 -11.97
N ILE A 18 -2.66 -1.17 -12.98
CA ILE A 18 -2.99 -0.84 -14.37
C ILE A 18 -4.48 -1.12 -14.55
N LEU A 19 -5.24 -0.10 -14.96
CA LEU A 19 -6.69 -0.22 -15.15
C LEU A 19 -7.06 -0.36 -16.63
N CYS A 20 -6.31 0.29 -17.52
CA CYS A 20 -6.57 0.24 -18.95
C CYS A 20 -5.27 0.37 -19.76
N VAL A 21 -5.27 -0.21 -20.95
CA VAL A 21 -4.17 -0.14 -21.92
C VAL A 21 -4.75 -0.02 -23.33
N ASP A 22 -4.04 0.67 -24.20
CA ASP A 22 -4.37 0.77 -25.62
C ASP A 22 -3.10 0.87 -26.49
N SER A 23 -3.24 0.70 -27.81
CA SER A 23 -2.10 0.77 -28.73
C SER A 23 -2.39 1.69 -29.92
N PHE A 24 -1.62 2.77 -29.98
CA PHE A 24 -1.77 3.84 -30.97
C PHE A 24 -0.40 4.48 -31.27
N ASP A 25 -0.14 4.79 -32.53
CA ASP A 25 1.10 5.46 -32.96
C ASP A 25 0.93 6.97 -32.75
N ILE A 26 1.39 7.48 -31.61
CA ILE A 26 1.31 8.92 -31.29
C ILE A 26 2.57 9.67 -31.71
N VAL A 27 3.69 8.96 -31.85
CA VAL A 27 4.97 9.54 -32.27
C VAL A 27 5.01 9.73 -33.80
N GLY A 28 4.20 8.98 -34.55
CA GLY A 28 4.13 9.02 -36.01
C GLY A 28 5.33 8.34 -36.67
N ASP A 29 5.97 7.39 -35.99
CA ASP A 29 7.12 6.65 -36.52
C ASP A 29 6.71 5.39 -37.31
N GLY A 30 5.40 5.11 -37.38
CA GLY A 30 4.82 3.97 -38.07
C GLY A 30 4.75 2.71 -37.22
N VAL A 31 5.29 2.73 -35.99
CA VAL A 31 5.18 1.67 -34.99
C VAL A 31 4.21 2.13 -33.91
N LYS A 32 3.27 1.26 -33.53
CA LYS A 32 2.30 1.65 -32.49
C LYS A 32 2.98 1.72 -31.13
N ASP A 33 2.73 2.82 -30.42
CA ASP A 33 3.08 2.96 -29.01
C ASP A 33 2.05 2.21 -28.13
N LEU A 34 2.45 1.94 -26.88
CA LEU A 34 1.59 1.39 -25.84
C LEU A 34 1.20 2.51 -24.86
N LEU A 35 -0.10 2.76 -24.77
CA LEU A 35 -0.71 3.73 -23.86
C LEU A 35 -1.18 2.99 -22.61
N VAL A 36 -0.84 3.47 -21.42
CA VAL A 36 -1.17 2.82 -20.15
C VAL A 36 -1.81 3.83 -19.19
N GLY A 37 -2.99 3.50 -18.67
CA GLY A 37 -3.68 4.26 -17.63
C GLY A 37 -3.66 3.54 -16.29
N ARG A 38 -3.18 4.25 -15.25
CA ARG A 38 -3.04 3.72 -13.88
C ARG A 38 -4.15 4.18 -12.94
N ASP A 39 -4.25 3.48 -11.82
CA ASP A 39 -5.19 3.77 -10.73
C ASP A 39 -4.88 5.05 -9.95
N ASP A 40 -3.64 5.52 -9.93
CA ASP A 40 -3.27 6.79 -9.29
C ASP A 40 -3.38 8.02 -10.20
N GLY A 41 -3.98 7.83 -11.38
CA GLY A 41 -4.15 8.90 -12.36
C GLY A 41 -2.97 9.09 -13.32
N MET A 42 -1.90 8.30 -13.21
CA MET A 42 -0.80 8.36 -14.16
C MET A 42 -1.20 7.80 -15.53
N VAL A 43 -0.88 8.57 -16.56
CA VAL A 43 -0.95 8.17 -17.97
C VAL A 43 0.47 8.08 -18.51
N GLU A 44 0.84 6.91 -19.02
CA GLU A 44 2.18 6.60 -19.52
C GLU A 44 2.11 6.16 -20.99
N VAL A 45 3.14 6.53 -21.75
CA VAL A 45 3.31 6.15 -23.16
C VAL A 45 4.66 5.45 -23.32
N TYR A 46 4.62 4.23 -23.83
CA TYR A 46 5.79 3.41 -24.10
C TYR A 46 5.98 3.25 -25.61
N SER A 47 7.17 3.60 -26.11
CA SER A 47 7.54 3.37 -27.51
C SER A 47 8.41 2.13 -27.63
N PHE A 48 8.33 1.45 -28.77
CA PHE A 48 9.19 0.33 -29.09
C PHE A 48 10.31 0.81 -30.02
N ASP A 49 11.51 1.03 -29.47
CA ASP A 49 12.69 1.23 -30.30
C ASP A 49 13.14 -0.11 -30.95
N ASN A 50 14.11 -0.07 -31.86
CA ASN A 50 14.60 -1.20 -32.68
C ASN A 50 15.09 -2.45 -31.89
N THR A 51 15.06 -2.44 -30.56
CA THR A 51 15.47 -3.53 -29.66
C THR A 51 14.32 -4.41 -29.17
N ASN A 52 13.07 -4.20 -29.61
CA ASN A 52 11.86 -4.92 -29.17
C ASN A 52 11.58 -4.82 -27.65
N GLU A 53 12.25 -3.94 -26.93
CA GLU A 53 11.97 -3.64 -25.52
C GLU A 53 11.16 -2.34 -25.44
N PRO A 54 10.06 -2.30 -24.66
CA PRO A 54 9.31 -1.06 -24.47
C PRO A 54 10.15 -0.10 -23.63
N VAL A 55 10.50 1.05 -24.22
CA VAL A 55 11.19 2.12 -23.51
C VAL A 55 10.13 3.12 -23.08
N LEU A 56 10.03 3.34 -21.76
CA LEU A 56 9.29 4.50 -21.26
C LEU A 56 9.99 5.73 -21.83
N ARG A 57 9.26 6.58 -22.54
CA ARG A 57 9.83 7.77 -23.19
C ARG A 57 10.30 8.86 -22.21
N PHE A 58 10.53 8.52 -20.93
CA PHE A 58 11.65 9.06 -20.14
C PHE A 58 11.91 8.21 -18.86
N ASP A 59 13.14 7.69 -18.73
CA ASP A 59 13.92 7.79 -17.51
C ASP A 59 15.12 8.70 -17.85
N GLN A 60 15.49 9.57 -16.92
CA GLN A 60 16.11 10.86 -17.20
C GLN A 60 17.61 10.77 -17.48
N ASP A 61 18.03 10.80 -18.75
CA ASP A 61 19.34 11.32 -19.19
C ASP A 61 19.41 11.41 -20.73
N TYR A 62 19.69 12.60 -21.26
CA TYR A 62 19.82 12.95 -22.70
C TYR A 62 18.54 13.10 -23.55
N CYS A 63 18.03 14.33 -23.70
CA CYS A 63 17.85 14.91 -25.05
C CYS A 63 17.54 16.41 -25.04
N PHE A 64 18.18 17.10 -25.97
CA PHE A 64 18.21 18.55 -26.17
C PHE A 64 16.95 19.06 -26.93
N ASP A 65 16.33 20.09 -26.36
CA ASP A 65 15.59 21.22 -26.96
C ASP A 65 14.39 21.04 -27.92
N ILE A 66 14.08 19.86 -28.49
CA ILE A 66 12.85 19.68 -29.31
C ILE A 66 11.68 19.03 -28.51
N ILE A 67 11.97 18.47 -27.34
CA ILE A 67 11.01 17.65 -26.56
C ILE A 67 10.21 18.48 -25.53
N LYS A 68 10.44 19.79 -25.39
CA LYS A 68 9.72 20.63 -24.40
C LYS A 68 8.20 20.73 -24.63
N LEU A 69 7.74 20.62 -25.87
CA LEU A 69 6.30 20.66 -26.19
C LEU A 69 5.63 19.29 -26.00
N PHE A 70 6.35 18.21 -26.31
CA PHE A 70 5.94 16.80 -26.08
C PHE A 70 6.01 16.40 -24.59
N SER A 71 6.88 17.06 -23.81
CA SER A 71 7.09 16.81 -22.38
C SER A 71 5.86 17.08 -21.50
N ARG A 72 4.88 17.87 -21.98
CA ARG A 72 3.62 18.12 -21.26
C ARG A 72 2.53 17.07 -21.53
N LEU A 73 2.74 16.20 -22.53
CA LEU A 73 1.79 15.18 -22.97
C LEU A 73 2.04 13.81 -22.33
N LEU A 74 3.29 13.51 -21.98
CA LEU A 74 3.76 12.13 -21.79
C LEU A 74 3.75 11.59 -20.35
N LEU A 75 3.57 12.45 -19.35
CA LEU A 75 3.34 12.08 -17.94
C LEU A 75 2.30 13.06 -17.39
N CYS A 76 1.03 12.77 -17.66
CA CYS A 76 -0.06 13.50 -17.03
C CYS A 76 -0.47 12.73 -15.77
N THR A 77 -0.29 13.36 -14.61
CA THR A 77 -0.91 12.89 -13.38
C THR A 77 -2.28 13.53 -13.28
N LEU A 78 -3.31 12.76 -13.58
CA LEU A 78 -4.68 13.12 -13.22
C LEU A 78 -4.87 12.92 -11.72
N SER A 79 -5.78 13.67 -11.10
CA SER A 79 -6.06 13.55 -9.66
C SER A 79 -7.01 12.39 -9.32
N GLU A 80 -7.36 11.57 -10.31
CA GLU A 80 -8.35 10.49 -10.22
C GLU A 80 -7.87 9.28 -11.00
N SER A 81 -8.37 8.09 -10.63
CA SER A 81 -8.09 6.86 -11.36
C SER A 81 -8.52 6.90 -12.84
N VAL A 82 -7.63 6.41 -13.71
CA VAL A 82 -7.88 6.32 -15.16
C VAL A 82 -8.63 5.05 -15.49
N THR A 83 -9.84 5.17 -16.00
CA THR A 83 -10.72 4.02 -16.29
C THR A 83 -10.64 3.54 -17.74
N SER A 84 -10.30 4.42 -18.68
CA SER A 84 -10.15 4.10 -20.10
C SER A 84 -9.17 5.04 -20.78
N ILE A 85 -8.42 4.52 -21.75
CA ILE A 85 -7.47 5.25 -22.57
C ILE A 85 -7.66 4.83 -24.04
N GLN A 86 -7.62 5.80 -24.96
CA GLN A 86 -7.65 5.58 -26.40
C GLN A 86 -6.78 6.60 -27.11
N GLY A 87 -6.09 6.20 -28.18
CA GLY A 87 -5.42 7.13 -29.10
C GLY A 87 -6.26 7.43 -30.34
N GLY A 88 -6.16 8.65 -30.87
CA GLY A 88 -6.86 9.06 -32.09
C GLY A 88 -6.94 10.57 -32.25
N CYS A 89 -8.02 11.07 -32.85
CA CYS A 89 -8.28 12.50 -33.03
C CYS A 89 -9.77 12.83 -32.82
N VAL A 90 -10.09 13.62 -31.80
CA VAL A 90 -11.46 14.11 -31.47
C VAL A 90 -11.51 15.64 -31.49
N GLY A 91 -10.47 16.33 -31.03
CA GLY A 91 -10.44 17.79 -30.94
C GLY A 91 -10.35 18.50 -32.30
N LYS A 92 -9.16 18.51 -32.91
CA LYS A 92 -8.91 19.13 -34.22
C LYS A 92 -8.27 18.12 -35.16
N ASP A 93 -8.81 18.05 -36.37
CA ASP A 93 -8.29 17.17 -37.42
C ASP A 93 -6.81 17.49 -37.72
N GLY A 94 -6.01 16.43 -37.84
CA GLY A 94 -4.58 16.53 -38.16
C GLY A 94 -3.63 16.64 -36.97
N TYR A 95 -4.15 16.60 -35.73
CA TYR A 95 -3.34 16.47 -34.52
C TYR A 95 -3.78 15.22 -33.76
N ASP A 96 -2.84 14.30 -33.57
CA ASP A 96 -3.07 13.11 -32.75
C ASP A 96 -3.20 13.49 -31.27
N GLU A 97 -4.06 12.77 -30.55
CA GLU A 97 -4.36 12.97 -29.15
C GLU A 97 -4.65 11.65 -28.43
N ILE A 98 -4.44 11.69 -27.12
CA ILE A 98 -4.84 10.63 -26.20
C ILE A 98 -6.10 11.07 -25.49
N VAL A 99 -7.17 10.30 -25.64
CA VAL A 99 -8.42 10.49 -24.92
C VAL A 99 -8.42 9.60 -23.69
N VAL A 100 -8.63 10.21 -22.53
CA VAL A 100 -8.60 9.55 -21.23
C VAL A 100 -9.91 9.79 -20.50
N SER A 101 -10.47 8.74 -19.89
CA SER A 101 -11.67 8.81 -19.05
C SER A 101 -11.32 8.55 -17.60
N THR A 102 -11.69 9.45 -16.69
CA THR A 102 -11.48 9.28 -15.24
C THR A 102 -12.68 8.66 -14.52
N TYR A 103 -12.49 8.23 -13.27
CA TYR A 103 -13.54 7.62 -12.44
C TYR A 103 -14.77 8.51 -12.21
N SER A 104 -14.61 9.82 -12.05
CA SER A 104 -15.78 10.71 -11.91
C SER A 104 -16.47 11.02 -13.25
N GLY A 105 -15.92 10.53 -14.37
CA GLY A 105 -16.50 10.65 -15.71
C GLY A 105 -15.96 11.83 -16.52
N TRP A 106 -14.83 12.44 -16.13
CA TRP A 106 -14.18 13.45 -16.97
C TRP A 106 -13.52 12.78 -18.16
N VAL A 107 -13.93 13.17 -19.36
CA VAL A 107 -13.27 12.81 -20.61
C VAL A 107 -12.31 13.94 -20.98
N THR A 108 -11.01 13.66 -20.89
CA THR A 108 -9.93 14.62 -21.12
C THR A 108 -9.11 14.19 -22.33
N GLY A 109 -8.87 15.12 -23.26
CA GLY A 109 -7.97 14.92 -24.39
C GLY A 109 -6.60 15.54 -24.11
N LEU A 110 -5.54 14.76 -24.29
CA LEU A 110 -4.15 15.19 -24.34
C LEU A 110 -3.77 15.33 -25.81
N THR A 111 -3.79 16.55 -26.33
CA THR A 111 -3.51 16.84 -27.75
C THR A 111 -2.06 17.27 -28.00
N THR A 112 -1.52 16.87 -29.15
CA THR A 112 -0.23 17.36 -29.68
C THR A 112 -0.27 18.80 -30.18
N GLU A 113 -1.46 19.41 -30.31
CA GLU A 113 -1.60 20.80 -30.74
C GLU A 113 -1.02 21.80 -29.70
N PRO A 114 -0.14 22.73 -30.10
CA PRO A 114 0.31 23.82 -29.24
C PRO A 114 -0.84 24.80 -28.91
N ILE A 115 -1.25 24.81 -27.63
CA ILE A 115 -2.33 25.69 -27.11
C ILE A 115 -1.94 27.18 -27.12
N HIS A 116 -0.64 27.51 -27.20
CA HIS A 116 -0.14 28.88 -27.32
C HIS A 116 0.69 29.03 -28.59
N LYS A 117 0.19 29.82 -29.55
CA LYS A 117 1.04 30.39 -30.62
C LYS A 117 1.91 31.45 -29.97
N GLU A 118 3.23 31.38 -30.17
CA GLU A 118 4.24 32.23 -29.54
C GLU A 118 3.81 33.72 -29.47
N SER A 119 3.68 34.25 -28.25
CA SER A 119 3.48 35.69 -28.02
C SER A 119 4.85 36.38 -28.08
N GLY A 120 4.96 37.44 -28.87
CA GLY A 120 6.17 38.25 -28.96
C GLY A 120 6.53 38.96 -27.63
N PRO A 121 7.77 39.44 -27.47
CA PRO A 121 8.22 40.05 -26.23
C PRO A 121 7.47 41.37 -25.97
N GLY A 122 6.61 41.39 -24.95
CA GLY A 122 5.92 42.59 -24.47
C GLY A 122 4.39 42.51 -24.36
N GLU A 123 3.76 41.40 -24.78
CA GLU A 123 2.34 41.19 -24.50
C GLU A 123 2.13 40.52 -23.15
N GLU A 124 1.46 41.21 -22.21
CA GLU A 124 0.85 40.56 -21.04
C GLU A 124 0.00 39.39 -21.53
N LEU A 125 0.09 38.24 -20.85
CA LEU A 125 -0.69 37.02 -21.13
C LEU A 125 -2.20 37.34 -21.11
N LYS A 126 -2.74 37.81 -22.23
CA LYS A 126 -4.17 38.05 -22.39
C LYS A 126 -4.84 36.68 -22.37
N ILE A 127 -5.61 36.43 -21.32
CA ILE A 127 -6.52 35.28 -21.21
C ILE A 127 -7.22 35.10 -22.55
N ASN A 128 -7.03 33.93 -23.19
CA ASN A 128 -7.59 33.62 -24.50
C ASN A 128 -9.10 33.91 -24.51
N GLN A 129 -9.62 34.53 -25.57
CA GLN A 129 -11.01 34.98 -25.67
C GLN A 129 -12.01 33.83 -25.47
N GLU A 130 -11.63 32.61 -25.87
CA GLU A 130 -12.37 31.38 -25.59
C GLU A 130 -12.47 31.05 -24.10
N MET A 131 -11.39 31.23 -23.35
CA MET A 131 -11.38 31.02 -21.90
C MET A 131 -12.29 32.04 -21.20
N GLN A 132 -12.30 33.30 -21.64
CA GLN A 132 -13.21 34.31 -21.10
C GLN A 132 -14.68 33.97 -21.37
N ASN A 133 -15.01 33.51 -22.59
CA ASN A 133 -16.36 33.08 -22.95
C ASN A 133 -16.81 31.84 -22.16
N LYS A 134 -15.92 30.86 -21.95
CA LYS A 134 -16.19 29.70 -21.09
C LYS A 134 -16.48 30.13 -19.65
N ILE A 135 -15.66 31.02 -19.08
CA ILE A 135 -15.86 31.53 -17.72
C ILE A 135 -17.20 32.28 -17.59
N SER A 136 -17.57 33.11 -18.56
CA SER A 136 -18.86 33.84 -18.50
C SER A 136 -20.06 32.91 -18.59
N SER A 137 -20.01 31.88 -19.46
CA SER A 137 -21.06 30.86 -19.55
C SER A 137 -21.20 30.07 -18.24
N LEU A 138 -20.09 29.61 -17.66
CA LEU A 138 -20.07 28.89 -16.38
C LEU A 138 -20.63 29.72 -15.24
N ARG A 139 -20.36 31.04 -15.20
CA ARG A 139 -20.94 31.94 -14.19
C ARG A 139 -22.45 32.01 -14.30
N SER A 140 -22.99 32.17 -15.51
CA SER A 140 -24.44 32.22 -15.72
C SER A 140 -25.13 30.91 -15.35
N GLU A 141 -24.52 29.78 -15.71
CA GLU A 141 -25.03 28.45 -15.35
C GLU A 141 -25.00 28.22 -13.84
N LEU A 142 -23.90 28.62 -13.18
CA LEU A 142 -23.75 28.52 -11.74
C LEU A 142 -24.79 29.37 -10.99
N GLU A 143 -25.04 30.60 -11.42
CA GLU A 143 -26.10 31.46 -10.83
C GLU A 143 -27.49 30.81 -10.97
N HIS A 144 -27.82 30.28 -12.16
CA HIS A 144 -29.09 29.60 -12.39
C HIS A 144 -29.25 28.34 -11.53
N LEU A 145 -28.21 27.50 -11.46
CA LEU A 145 -28.21 26.30 -10.65
C LEU A 145 -28.27 26.59 -9.16
N GLN A 146 -27.54 27.61 -8.69
CA GLN A 146 -27.58 28.04 -7.29
C GLN A 146 -28.99 28.46 -6.87
N TYR A 147 -29.66 29.27 -7.69
CA TYR A 147 -31.03 29.69 -7.42
C TYR A 147 -31.99 28.50 -7.36
N LYS A 148 -31.90 27.58 -8.32
CA LYS A 148 -32.74 26.37 -8.37
C LYS A 148 -32.51 25.44 -7.18
N VAL A 149 -31.25 25.21 -6.81
CA VAL A 149 -30.88 24.38 -5.66
C VAL A 149 -31.37 25.01 -4.35
N LEU A 150 -31.31 26.35 -4.23
CA LEU A 150 -31.79 27.04 -3.04
C LEU A 150 -33.31 26.91 -2.86
N GLN A 151 -34.08 27.08 -3.94
CA GLN A 151 -35.54 26.86 -3.92
C GLN A 151 -35.92 25.44 -3.52
N GLU A 152 -35.29 24.42 -4.11
CA GLU A 152 -35.59 23.03 -3.77
C GLU A 152 -35.09 22.65 -2.36
N ARG A 153 -34.03 23.30 -1.84
CA ARG A 153 -33.60 23.14 -0.44
C ARG A 153 -34.64 23.70 0.54
N GLU A 154 -35.18 24.88 0.28
CA GLU A 154 -36.24 25.47 1.13
C GLU A 154 -37.48 24.58 1.13
N LYS A 155 -37.88 24.09 -0.04
CA LYS A 155 -39.01 23.15 -0.19
C LYS A 155 -38.76 21.83 0.53
N TYR A 156 -37.54 21.28 0.44
CA TYR A 156 -37.15 20.08 1.20
C TYR A 156 -37.24 20.33 2.71
N GLN A 157 -36.74 21.47 3.19
CA GLN A 157 -36.80 21.85 4.60
C GLN A 157 -38.24 22.04 5.09
N GLN A 158 -39.13 22.62 4.28
CA GLN A 158 -40.55 22.73 4.64
C GLN A 158 -41.23 21.36 4.71
N SER A 159 -40.89 20.46 3.77
CA SER A 159 -41.46 19.11 3.72
C SER A 159 -40.97 18.20 4.85
N SER A 160 -39.77 18.43 5.39
CA SER A 160 -39.19 17.63 6.48
C SER A 160 -39.90 17.80 7.82
N HIS A 161 -40.65 18.90 8.01
CA HIS A 161 -41.47 19.12 9.20
C HIS A 161 -42.80 18.32 9.21
N SER A 162 -43.15 17.64 8.11
CA SER A 162 -44.35 16.82 8.02
C SER A 162 -44.13 15.42 8.60
N SER A 163 -45.01 14.96 9.48
CA SER A 163 -44.91 13.64 10.13
C SER A 163 -45.08 12.44 9.17
N LYS A 164 -45.61 12.67 7.96
CA LYS A 164 -45.77 11.63 6.93
C LYS A 164 -44.61 11.58 5.94
N ALA A 165 -43.70 12.56 5.96
CA ALA A 165 -42.58 12.62 5.02
C ALA A 165 -41.44 11.72 5.50
N LYS A 166 -40.80 11.01 4.56
CA LYS A 166 -39.56 10.26 4.80
C LYS A 166 -38.45 10.85 3.95
N SER A 167 -37.35 11.22 4.58
CA SER A 167 -36.17 11.74 3.88
C SER A 167 -35.44 10.61 3.16
N ALA A 168 -35.25 10.77 1.84
CA ALA A 168 -34.42 9.87 1.08
C ALA A 168 -32.94 10.22 1.28
N VAL A 169 -32.10 9.19 1.38
CA VAL A 169 -30.64 9.30 1.52
C VAL A 169 -30.03 9.18 0.12
N PRO A 170 -29.28 10.18 -0.37
CA PRO A 170 -28.56 10.04 -1.64
C PRO A 170 -27.55 8.90 -1.56
N SER A 171 -27.64 7.95 -2.49
CA SER A 171 -26.63 6.91 -2.68
C SER A 171 -25.49 7.43 -3.57
N PHE A 172 -24.25 7.15 -3.19
CA PHE A 172 -23.06 7.42 -3.98
C PHE A 172 -22.18 6.16 -4.03
N SER A 173 -21.32 6.05 -5.03
CA SER A 173 -20.37 4.94 -5.13
C SER A 173 -19.02 5.34 -4.54
N VAL A 174 -18.54 4.53 -3.60
CA VAL A 174 -17.16 4.57 -3.11
C VAL A 174 -16.40 3.45 -3.82
N ASN A 175 -15.35 3.78 -4.56
CA ASN A 175 -14.41 2.82 -5.09
C ASN A 175 -13.30 2.63 -4.06
N ASP A 176 -13.25 1.46 -3.44
CA ASP A 176 -12.31 1.12 -2.38
C ASP A 176 -11.34 0.02 -2.82
N LYS A 177 -10.06 0.21 -2.50
CA LYS A 177 -9.00 -0.78 -2.75
C LYS A 177 -8.19 -0.97 -1.47
N PHE A 178 -8.16 -2.18 -0.96
CA PHE A 178 -7.42 -2.57 0.24
C PHE A 178 -6.40 -3.65 -0.13
N THR A 179 -5.14 -3.25 -0.37
CA THR A 179 -4.08 -4.13 -0.88
C THR A 179 -2.87 -4.14 0.03
N LEU A 180 -2.24 -5.30 0.18
CA LEU A 180 -1.00 -5.45 0.92
C LEU A 180 0.19 -5.13 0.00
N ASN A 181 1.05 -4.21 0.42
CA ASN A 181 2.31 -3.93 -0.25
C ASN A 181 3.39 -4.93 0.19
N LYS A 182 4.09 -5.50 -0.79
CA LYS A 182 5.14 -6.50 -0.54
C LYS A 182 6.39 -5.88 0.07
N ASP A 183 6.78 -4.69 -0.39
CA ASP A 183 8.10 -4.12 -0.05
C ASP A 183 8.17 -3.59 1.39
N ASP A 184 7.07 -3.02 1.89
CA ASP A 184 7.00 -2.39 3.22
C ASP A 184 6.13 -3.20 4.22
N ALA A 185 5.53 -4.31 3.76
CA ALA A 185 4.65 -5.16 4.55
C ALA A 185 3.57 -4.34 5.30
N SER A 186 2.96 -3.39 4.59
CA SER A 186 1.94 -2.45 5.03
C SER A 186 0.72 -2.51 4.09
N TYR A 187 -0.48 -2.25 4.64
CA TYR A 187 -1.71 -2.21 3.84
C TYR A 187 -1.95 -0.80 3.30
N SER A 188 -2.23 -0.71 2.00
CA SER A 188 -2.70 0.52 1.35
C SER A 188 -4.21 0.47 1.20
N LEU A 189 -4.89 1.35 1.93
CA LEU A 189 -6.33 1.61 1.77
C LEU A 189 -6.51 2.87 0.92
N ILE A 190 -7.07 2.69 -0.28
CA ILE A 190 -7.40 3.77 -1.21
C ILE A 190 -8.93 3.88 -1.27
N LEU A 191 -9.44 5.10 -1.08
CA LEU A 191 -10.86 5.43 -1.10
C LEU A 191 -11.12 6.54 -2.13
N GLU A 192 -11.90 6.24 -3.15
CA GLU A 192 -12.26 7.20 -4.19
C GLU A 192 -13.77 7.42 -4.25
N VAL A 193 -14.17 8.68 -4.39
CA VAL A 193 -15.57 9.10 -4.52
C VAL A 193 -15.68 10.11 -5.66
N GLN A 194 -16.77 10.05 -6.42
CA GLN A 194 -17.03 10.95 -7.57
C GLN A 194 -17.11 12.43 -7.17
N THR A 195 -17.37 12.72 -5.90
CA THR A 195 -17.44 14.06 -5.33
C THR A 195 -16.36 14.22 -4.27
N ALA A 196 -15.85 15.44 -4.09
CA ALA A 196 -14.87 15.74 -3.06
C ALA A 196 -15.31 15.21 -1.67
N ILE A 197 -14.39 14.53 -0.99
CA ILE A 197 -14.60 14.01 0.35
C ILE A 197 -14.49 15.15 1.35
N ASP A 198 -15.39 15.16 2.33
CA ASP A 198 -15.39 16.13 3.41
C ASP A 198 -14.54 15.65 4.59
N ASN A 199 -14.79 14.42 5.03
CA ASN A 199 -14.01 13.72 6.05
C ASN A 199 -14.12 12.21 5.86
N VAL A 200 -13.11 11.50 6.37
CA VAL A 200 -13.10 10.05 6.51
C VAL A 200 -12.83 9.74 7.99
N LEU A 201 -13.69 8.94 8.61
CA LEU A 201 -13.44 8.41 9.95
C LEU A 201 -13.01 6.95 9.84
N ILE A 202 -11.86 6.64 10.43
CA ILE A 202 -11.32 5.29 10.51
C ILE A 202 -11.50 4.79 11.94
N GLN A 203 -12.23 3.69 12.10
CA GLN A 203 -12.44 3.01 13.38
C GLN A 203 -11.91 1.59 13.26
N SER A 204 -11.12 1.15 14.23
CA SER A 204 -10.54 -0.18 14.24
C SER A 204 -10.79 -0.89 15.55
N ASP A 205 -11.06 -2.20 15.47
CA ASP A 205 -11.06 -3.10 16.62
C ASP A 205 -9.68 -3.74 16.87
N VAL A 206 -8.74 -3.51 15.95
CA VAL A 206 -7.38 -4.01 15.98
C VAL A 206 -6.44 -2.82 16.20
N PRO A 207 -5.38 -2.97 17.01
CA PRO A 207 -4.31 -2.00 17.01
C PRO A 207 -3.72 -1.82 15.61
N ILE A 208 -3.57 -0.59 15.11
CA ILE A 208 -3.08 -0.29 13.76
C ILE A 208 -2.26 1.00 13.83
N ASP A 209 -1.16 1.04 13.06
CA ASP A 209 -0.44 2.28 12.78
C ASP A 209 -0.91 2.88 11.46
N LEU A 210 -1.32 4.15 11.51
CA LEU A 210 -1.58 4.94 10.32
C LEU A 210 -0.28 5.68 9.96
N LEU A 211 0.31 5.29 8.83
CA LEU A 211 1.50 5.92 8.28
C LEU A 211 1.09 7.10 7.39
N ASP A 212 1.74 8.25 7.58
CA ASP A 212 1.54 9.40 6.70
C ASP A 212 2.14 9.14 5.31
N VAL A 213 1.42 9.59 4.28
CA VAL A 213 1.82 9.46 2.88
C VAL A 213 1.99 10.85 2.30
N ASP A 214 3.15 11.15 1.70
CA ASP A 214 3.49 12.49 1.21
C ASP A 214 2.50 13.05 0.17
N LYS A 215 1.84 12.17 -0.58
CA LYS A 215 0.80 12.54 -1.55
C LYS A 215 -0.52 12.96 -0.90
N ASN A 216 -0.75 12.62 0.36
CA ASN A 216 -1.99 12.91 1.05
C ASN A 216 -1.98 14.33 1.62
N SER A 217 -2.94 15.15 1.21
CA SER A 217 -3.12 16.51 1.73
C SER A 217 -4.08 16.59 2.92
N ALA A 218 -4.62 15.47 3.39
CA ALA A 218 -5.57 15.43 4.50
C ALA A 218 -4.86 15.64 5.85
N VAL A 219 -5.57 16.27 6.79
CA VAL A 219 -5.10 16.41 8.17
C VAL A 219 -5.61 15.23 8.98
N VAL A 220 -4.70 14.52 9.63
CA VAL A 220 -5.03 13.40 10.53
C VAL A 220 -5.27 13.92 11.94
N SER A 221 -6.34 13.44 12.58
CA SER A 221 -6.63 13.72 13.98
C SER A 221 -6.90 12.41 14.71
N PHE A 222 -6.04 12.08 15.67
CA PHE A 222 -6.19 10.91 16.51
C PHE A 222 -7.08 11.27 17.71
N SER A 223 -8.17 10.53 17.88
CA SER A 223 -8.98 10.62 19.10
C SER A 223 -8.38 9.68 20.14
N ASN A 224 -8.10 10.18 21.36
CA ASN A 224 -7.61 9.36 22.46
C ASN A 224 -8.62 8.25 22.79
N CYS A 225 -8.36 7.05 22.30
CA CYS A 225 -8.95 5.82 22.78
C CYS A 225 -7.80 5.07 23.48
N ASP A 226 -8.00 4.67 24.73
CA ASP A 226 -6.97 4.08 25.60
C ASP A 226 -6.45 2.75 25.03
N SER A 227 -5.51 2.78 24.08
CA SER A 227 -4.44 1.79 23.84
C SER A 227 -3.62 2.18 22.62
N GLU A 228 -2.42 2.73 22.83
CA GLU A 228 -1.36 2.73 21.82
C GLU A 228 -0.88 1.28 21.66
N ILE A 229 -1.46 0.55 20.74
CA ILE A 229 -0.97 -0.77 20.36
C ILE A 229 -0.99 -0.81 18.82
N ARG A 230 -0.01 -1.48 18.23
CA ARG A 230 0.26 -1.56 16.78
C ARG A 230 -0.23 -2.87 16.16
N SER A 231 -0.50 -2.89 14.85
CA SER A 231 -0.95 -4.10 14.15
C SER A 231 0.21 -5.08 14.03
N ILE A 232 0.20 -6.10 14.88
CA ILE A 232 1.16 -7.20 14.89
C ILE A 232 0.54 -8.45 14.25
N GLU A 233 1.39 -9.26 13.65
CA GLU A 233 1.01 -10.57 13.12
C GLU A 233 0.34 -11.40 14.23
N GLY A 234 -0.85 -11.96 13.96
CA GLY A 234 -1.63 -12.71 14.93
C GLY A 234 -2.81 -11.96 15.56
N GLN A 235 -2.86 -10.63 15.45
CA GLN A 235 -4.06 -9.86 15.80
C GLN A 235 -4.97 -9.67 14.57
N TYR A 236 -6.28 -9.80 14.78
CA TYR A 236 -7.27 -9.78 13.70
C TYR A 236 -8.58 -9.15 14.16
N GLY A 237 -9.31 -8.57 13.21
CA GLY A 237 -10.54 -7.83 13.49
C GLY A 237 -11.00 -7.00 12.31
N THR A 238 -11.89 -6.05 12.58
CA THR A 238 -12.52 -5.24 11.55
C THR A 238 -12.00 -3.81 11.59
N LEU A 239 -11.72 -3.27 10.41
CA LEU A 239 -11.43 -1.87 10.16
C LEU A 239 -12.63 -1.25 9.43
N GLN A 240 -13.23 -0.22 10.01
CA GLN A 240 -14.37 0.49 9.44
C GLN A 240 -13.93 1.86 8.94
N ALA A 241 -14.28 2.19 7.69
CA ALA A 241 -14.08 3.51 7.11
C ALA A 241 -15.42 4.15 6.80
N TYR A 242 -15.68 5.30 7.43
CA TYR A 242 -16.88 6.10 7.28
C TYR A 242 -16.56 7.28 6.35
N VAL A 243 -17.09 7.23 5.13
CA VAL A 243 -16.79 8.22 4.09
C VAL A 243 -17.95 9.20 3.96
N THR A 244 -17.67 10.49 4.16
CA THR A 244 -18.65 11.57 4.03
C THR A 244 -18.30 12.49 2.86
N PRO A 245 -19.04 12.46 1.73
CA PRO A 245 -18.83 13.39 0.63
C PRO A 245 -19.37 14.81 0.88
N ARG A 246 -18.95 15.75 0.03
CA ARG A 246 -19.47 17.12 -0.03
C ARG A 246 -20.75 17.23 -0.87
N ILE A 247 -21.75 16.43 -0.53
CA ILE A 247 -23.10 16.49 -1.13
C ILE A 247 -24.13 17.02 -0.13
N GLN A 248 -25.27 17.50 -0.65
CA GLN A 248 -26.41 17.94 0.15
C GLN A 248 -27.65 17.13 -0.30
N PRO A 249 -28.32 16.39 0.61
CA PRO A 249 -28.06 16.28 2.05
C PRO A 249 -26.78 15.48 2.36
N LYS A 250 -26.14 15.80 3.49
CA LYS A 250 -24.94 15.09 3.96
C LYS A 250 -25.30 13.66 4.35
N THR A 251 -24.50 12.71 3.86
CA THR A 251 -24.66 11.29 4.14
C THR A 251 -23.30 10.67 4.37
N CYS A 252 -23.26 9.60 5.15
CA CYS A 252 -22.05 8.83 5.38
C CYS A 252 -22.29 7.39 4.93
N GLN A 253 -21.31 6.81 4.24
CA GLN A 253 -21.31 5.39 3.89
C GLN A 253 -20.17 4.69 4.63
N VAL A 254 -20.49 3.57 5.27
CA VAL A 254 -19.51 2.73 5.97
C VAL A 254 -18.99 1.64 5.03
N ARG A 255 -17.68 1.44 5.03
CA ARG A 255 -16.98 0.31 4.42
C ARG A 255 -16.28 -0.49 5.51
N GLN A 256 -16.35 -1.82 5.42
CA GLN A 256 -15.75 -2.73 6.40
C GLN A 256 -14.68 -3.57 5.73
N TYR A 257 -13.47 -3.50 6.26
CA TYR A 257 -12.31 -4.27 5.84
C TYR A 257 -11.93 -5.24 6.96
N LEU A 258 -11.46 -6.43 6.58
CA LEU A 258 -11.06 -7.46 7.52
C LEU A 258 -9.54 -7.56 7.57
N ILE A 259 -8.96 -7.28 8.73
CA ILE A 259 -7.56 -7.58 8.99
C ILE A 259 -7.49 -9.05 9.40
N LYS A 260 -6.85 -9.84 8.54
CA LYS A 260 -6.72 -11.29 8.71
C LYS A 260 -5.68 -11.62 9.79
N PRO A 261 -5.79 -12.76 10.49
CA PRO A 261 -4.78 -13.19 11.47
C PRO A 261 -3.37 -13.29 10.88
N LEU A 262 -3.25 -13.82 9.67
CA LEU A 262 -2.00 -13.89 8.91
C LEU A 262 -2.00 -12.83 7.82
N SER A 263 -2.24 -11.57 8.20
CA SER A 263 -2.37 -10.43 7.30
C SER A 263 -1.11 -10.11 6.48
N LEU A 264 0.06 -10.58 6.89
CA LEU A 264 1.33 -10.32 6.18
C LEU A 264 1.71 -11.41 5.16
N HIS A 265 0.82 -12.38 4.92
CA HIS A 265 1.06 -13.41 3.93
C HIS A 265 0.52 -12.98 2.58
N GLN A 266 1.20 -13.33 1.50
CA GLN A 266 0.74 -13.16 0.13
C GLN A 266 0.74 -14.51 -0.57
N ARG A 267 -0.23 -14.76 -1.45
CA ARG A 267 -0.32 -16.03 -2.16
C ARG A 267 0.76 -16.12 -3.25
N THR A 268 1.44 -17.25 -3.32
CA THR A 268 2.48 -17.55 -4.33
C THR A 268 2.14 -18.82 -5.11
N HIS A 269 2.88 -19.07 -6.19
CA HIS A 269 2.67 -20.25 -7.06
C HIS A 269 3.51 -21.47 -6.65
N SER A 270 4.62 -21.26 -5.96
CA SER A 270 5.56 -22.31 -5.57
C SER A 270 6.27 -21.96 -4.26
N ILE A 271 6.73 -22.99 -3.56
CA ILE A 271 7.53 -22.87 -2.33
C ILE A 271 8.79 -23.71 -2.45
N ASP A 272 9.73 -23.45 -1.55
CA ASP A 272 10.95 -24.20 -1.39
C ASP A 272 10.74 -25.30 -0.33
N HIS A 273 10.77 -26.55 -0.78
CA HIS A 273 10.54 -27.71 0.08
C HIS A 273 11.78 -28.13 0.89
N ASP A 274 12.96 -27.57 0.60
CA ASP A 274 14.20 -27.92 1.31
C ASP A 274 14.35 -27.18 2.65
N ARG A 275 13.46 -26.21 2.92
CA ARG A 275 13.45 -25.44 4.18
C ARG A 275 12.97 -26.30 5.37
N PRO A 276 13.40 -25.97 6.60
CA PRO A 276 12.97 -26.66 7.81
C PRO A 276 11.51 -26.34 8.14
N MET A 277 10.58 -27.14 7.61
CA MET A 277 9.15 -26.97 7.80
C MET A 277 8.66 -27.53 9.15
N ASN A 278 7.91 -26.73 9.90
CA ASN A 278 7.08 -27.16 11.01
C ASN A 278 5.71 -27.56 10.48
N THR A 279 5.16 -28.67 10.95
CA THR A 279 3.87 -29.19 10.46
C THR A 279 2.81 -29.12 11.54
N LEU A 280 1.64 -28.60 11.20
CA LEU A 280 0.42 -28.60 12.01
C LEU A 280 -0.64 -29.39 11.27
N THR A 281 -1.07 -30.51 11.86
CA THR A 281 -2.10 -31.38 11.30
C THR A 281 -3.34 -31.33 12.17
N LEU A 282 -4.46 -30.92 11.58
CA LEU A 282 -5.77 -30.89 12.19
C LEU A 282 -6.62 -32.01 11.60
N THR A 283 -7.21 -32.82 12.47
CA THR A 283 -8.13 -33.89 12.08
C THR A 283 -9.43 -33.72 12.86
N GLY A 284 -10.58 -33.97 12.22
CA GLY A 284 -11.86 -33.80 12.89
C GLY A 284 -13.06 -34.02 11.98
N GLN A 285 -14.25 -33.84 12.56
CA GLN A 285 -15.52 -33.99 11.85
C GLN A 285 -15.97 -32.65 11.26
N PHE A 286 -15.19 -32.14 10.30
CA PHE A 286 -15.54 -30.93 9.54
C PHE A 286 -15.65 -31.23 8.05
N SER A 287 -16.56 -30.54 7.39
CA SER A 287 -16.68 -30.56 5.93
C SER A 287 -15.56 -29.76 5.26
N PHE A 288 -15.33 -30.02 3.98
CA PHE A 288 -14.37 -29.26 3.17
C PHE A 288 -14.72 -27.76 3.15
N ALA A 289 -16.00 -27.41 3.01
CA ALA A 289 -16.45 -26.02 2.99
C ALA A 289 -16.24 -25.29 4.32
N GLU A 290 -16.38 -25.99 5.46
CA GLU A 290 -16.12 -25.41 6.77
C GLU A 290 -14.65 -25.08 6.95
N LEU A 291 -13.75 -26.05 6.69
CA LEU A 291 -12.32 -25.79 6.78
C LEU A 291 -11.87 -24.71 5.79
N HIS A 292 -12.42 -24.71 4.56
CA HIS A 292 -12.17 -23.65 3.61
C HIS A 292 -12.60 -22.27 4.14
N SER A 293 -13.77 -22.17 4.79
CA SER A 293 -14.21 -20.90 5.39
C SER A 293 -13.29 -20.42 6.52
N TRP A 294 -12.69 -21.34 7.29
CA TRP A 294 -11.69 -21.00 8.29
C TRP A 294 -10.38 -20.53 7.66
N VAL A 295 -9.95 -21.17 6.57
CA VAL A 295 -8.77 -20.74 5.80
C VAL A 295 -8.98 -19.35 5.18
N VAL A 296 -10.14 -19.08 4.59
CA VAL A 296 -10.52 -17.74 4.07
C VAL A 296 -10.56 -16.69 5.19
N PHE A 297 -10.92 -17.08 6.41
CA PHE A 297 -10.85 -16.19 7.57
C PHE A 297 -9.41 -15.92 8.02
N CYS A 298 -8.54 -16.93 8.00
CA CYS A 298 -7.16 -16.84 8.48
C CYS A 298 -6.21 -16.15 7.49
N LEU A 299 -6.36 -16.43 6.20
CA LEU A 299 -5.41 -16.09 5.16
C LEU A 299 -5.99 -15.07 4.16
N PRO A 300 -5.17 -14.12 3.68
CA PRO A 300 -5.55 -13.22 2.59
C PRO A 300 -5.50 -13.94 1.23
N GLU A 301 -6.12 -13.33 0.21
CA GLU A 301 -6.06 -13.78 -1.20
C GLU A 301 -6.57 -15.22 -1.46
N VAL A 302 -7.39 -15.75 -0.57
CA VAL A 302 -8.12 -17.01 -0.76
C VAL A 302 -9.52 -16.69 -1.31
N PRO A 303 -9.96 -17.32 -2.41
CA PRO A 303 -11.31 -17.10 -2.92
C PRO A 303 -12.34 -17.56 -1.88
N GLU A 304 -13.41 -16.78 -1.68
CA GLU A 304 -14.47 -17.12 -0.72
C GLU A 304 -15.26 -18.38 -1.14
N LYS A 305 -15.38 -18.59 -2.44
CA LYS A 305 -16.05 -19.77 -3.00
C LYS A 305 -15.14 -20.99 -2.86
N PRO A 306 -15.62 -22.08 -2.22
CA PRO A 306 -14.87 -23.34 -2.15
C PRO A 306 -14.49 -23.83 -3.55
N PRO A 307 -13.19 -24.12 -3.80
CA PRO A 307 -12.72 -24.71 -5.04
C PRO A 307 -13.42 -26.03 -5.36
N ALA A 308 -13.57 -26.34 -6.64
CA ALA A 308 -14.09 -27.63 -7.06
C ALA A 308 -13.05 -28.73 -6.79
N GLY A 309 -13.40 -29.71 -5.96
CA GLY A 309 -12.52 -30.81 -5.55
C GLY A 309 -12.70 -31.16 -4.08
N GLU A 310 -12.12 -32.29 -3.67
CA GLU A 310 -12.14 -32.71 -2.26
C GLU A 310 -10.85 -32.34 -1.51
N CYS A 311 -9.85 -31.82 -2.23
CA CYS A 311 -8.54 -31.45 -1.72
C CYS A 311 -8.04 -30.19 -2.43
N VAL A 312 -7.43 -29.26 -1.70
CA VAL A 312 -6.80 -28.06 -2.26
C VAL A 312 -5.49 -27.77 -1.54
N THR A 313 -4.55 -27.21 -2.27
CA THR A 313 -3.27 -26.73 -1.75
C THR A 313 -3.09 -25.27 -2.14
N PHE A 314 -2.74 -24.44 -1.16
CA PHE A 314 -2.36 -23.05 -1.35
C PHE A 314 -0.96 -22.81 -0.78
N TYR A 315 -0.20 -21.98 -1.48
CA TYR A 315 1.13 -21.56 -1.09
C TYR A 315 1.11 -20.08 -0.76
N PHE A 316 1.75 -19.72 0.35
CA PHE A 316 1.87 -18.35 0.80
C PHE A 316 3.31 -18.03 1.18
N GLN A 317 3.67 -16.76 1.05
CA GLN A 317 4.93 -16.20 1.51
C GLN A 317 4.66 -14.99 2.38
N ASN A 318 5.29 -14.92 3.55
CA ASN A 318 5.27 -13.76 4.41
C ASN A 318 6.09 -12.63 3.76
N THR A 319 5.50 -11.45 3.59
CA THR A 319 6.13 -10.32 2.90
C THR A 319 7.24 -9.67 3.73
N PHE A 320 7.26 -9.88 5.05
CA PHE A 320 8.24 -9.24 5.93
C PHE A 320 9.50 -10.08 6.15
N LEU A 321 9.38 -11.38 6.41
CA LEU A 321 10.49 -12.30 6.70
C LEU A 321 10.84 -13.27 5.57
N ASP A 322 10.08 -13.30 4.47
CA ASP A 322 10.20 -14.27 3.39
C ASP A 322 10.04 -15.74 3.81
N THR A 323 9.35 -15.95 4.94
CA THR A 323 8.95 -17.28 5.43
C THR A 323 7.79 -17.82 4.60
N GLN A 324 7.68 -19.13 4.47
CA GLN A 324 6.74 -19.80 3.58
C GLN A 324 5.70 -20.59 4.37
N LEU A 325 4.47 -20.62 3.86
CA LEU A 325 3.36 -21.40 4.42
C LEU A 325 2.68 -22.20 3.30
N GLU A 326 2.73 -23.52 3.43
CA GLU A 326 1.91 -24.46 2.66
C GLU A 326 0.65 -24.81 3.45
N SER A 327 -0.50 -24.62 2.83
CA SER A 327 -1.79 -25.06 3.37
C SER A 327 -2.39 -26.09 2.42
N THR A 328 -2.37 -27.36 2.84
CA THR A 328 -2.97 -28.48 2.11
C THR A 328 -4.10 -29.05 2.93
N TYR A 329 -5.32 -29.06 2.41
CA TYR A 329 -6.47 -29.56 3.17
C TYR A 329 -7.52 -30.27 2.31
N ARG A 330 -8.20 -31.21 2.97
CA ARG A 330 -9.27 -32.05 2.45
C ARG A 330 -10.40 -32.19 3.45
N LYS A 331 -11.46 -32.92 3.09
CA LYS A 331 -12.55 -33.24 4.04
C LYS A 331 -12.00 -33.99 5.26
N GLY A 332 -12.21 -33.43 6.46
CA GLY A 332 -11.83 -34.03 7.74
C GLY A 332 -10.34 -33.93 8.12
N GLU A 333 -9.50 -33.33 7.28
CA GLU A 333 -8.06 -33.18 7.54
C GLU A 333 -7.46 -31.93 6.89
N GLY A 334 -6.65 -31.19 7.65
CA GLY A 334 -5.88 -30.05 7.17
C GLY A 334 -4.44 -30.12 7.66
N VAL A 335 -3.49 -29.96 6.75
CA VAL A 335 -2.05 -29.95 7.00
C VAL A 335 -1.50 -28.59 6.62
N PHE A 336 -0.92 -27.90 7.61
CA PHE A 336 -0.29 -26.61 7.44
C PHE A 336 1.20 -26.74 7.73
N LYS A 337 2.06 -26.44 6.76
CA LYS A 337 3.52 -26.51 6.92
C LYS A 337 4.11 -25.12 6.78
N SER A 338 4.98 -24.73 7.71
CA SER A 338 5.64 -23.42 7.66
C SER A 338 7.04 -23.47 8.25
N ASP A 339 7.97 -22.73 7.65
CA ASP A 339 9.32 -22.54 8.18
C ASP A 339 9.34 -21.61 9.41
N ASN A 340 8.25 -20.90 9.70
CA ASN A 340 8.10 -20.04 10.88
C ASN A 340 7.12 -20.63 11.92
N ILE A 341 7.62 -20.86 13.14
CA ILE A 341 6.85 -21.43 14.26
C ILE A 341 5.71 -20.52 14.75
N SER A 342 5.87 -19.18 14.67
CA SER A 342 4.83 -18.25 15.09
C SER A 342 3.59 -18.33 14.19
N THR A 343 3.78 -18.53 12.88
CA THR A 343 2.65 -18.73 11.96
C THR A 343 1.82 -19.97 12.32
N ILE A 344 2.49 -21.06 12.74
CA ILE A 344 1.84 -22.27 13.21
C ILE A 344 1.13 -22.04 14.55
N SER A 345 1.71 -21.27 15.46
CA SER A 345 1.07 -20.88 16.73
C SER A 345 -0.22 -20.10 16.49
N ILE A 346 -0.17 -19.11 15.59
CA ILE A 346 -1.32 -18.28 15.21
C ILE A 346 -2.40 -19.15 14.57
N LEU A 347 -2.05 -20.00 13.59
CA LEU A 347 -3.01 -20.91 12.95
C LEU A 347 -3.67 -21.84 13.96
N LYS A 348 -2.89 -22.45 14.85
CA LYS A 348 -3.42 -23.32 15.90
C LYS A 348 -4.45 -22.59 16.76
N ASP A 349 -4.12 -21.39 17.25
CA ASP A 349 -5.00 -20.64 18.15
C ASP A 349 -6.28 -20.18 17.43
N VAL A 350 -6.18 -19.67 16.21
CA VAL A 350 -7.34 -19.18 15.44
C VAL A 350 -8.25 -20.32 14.99
N LEU A 351 -7.68 -21.40 14.43
CA LEU A 351 -8.47 -22.56 13.98
C LEU A 351 -9.16 -23.25 15.16
N SER A 352 -8.50 -23.33 16.32
CA SER A 352 -9.13 -23.82 17.55
C SER A 352 -10.31 -22.96 17.97
N LYS A 353 -10.19 -21.63 17.92
CA LYS A 353 -11.29 -20.70 18.23
C LYS A 353 -12.45 -20.86 17.25
N GLU A 354 -12.19 -20.96 15.95
CA GLU A 354 -13.22 -21.13 14.92
C GLU A 354 -13.97 -22.47 15.05
N ALA A 355 -13.25 -23.55 15.36
CA ALA A 355 -13.88 -24.83 15.64
C ALA A 355 -14.74 -24.81 16.90
N THR A 356 -14.28 -24.14 17.96
CA THR A 356 -15.04 -23.99 19.21
C THR A 356 -16.32 -23.19 18.98
N LYS A 357 -16.27 -22.11 18.18
CA LYS A 357 -17.45 -21.32 17.78
C LYS A 357 -18.51 -22.19 17.09
N ARG A 358 -18.09 -23.14 16.26
CA ARG A 358 -18.97 -24.07 15.54
C ARG A 358 -19.25 -25.38 16.28
N LYS A 359 -18.73 -25.54 17.51
CA LYS A 359 -18.85 -26.76 18.34
C LYS A 359 -18.31 -28.02 17.64
N ILE A 360 -17.24 -27.87 16.86
CA ILE A 360 -16.55 -28.98 16.20
C ILE A 360 -15.37 -29.40 17.07
N ASN A 361 -15.31 -30.69 17.42
CA ASN A 361 -14.18 -31.26 18.12
C ASN A 361 -13.04 -31.53 17.14
N LEU A 362 -11.94 -30.80 17.29
CA LEU A 362 -10.72 -30.98 16.52
C LEU A 362 -9.66 -31.72 17.35
N ASN A 363 -8.94 -32.60 16.69
CA ASN A 363 -7.68 -33.13 17.18
C ASN A 363 -6.53 -32.44 16.44
N ILE A 364 -5.66 -31.78 17.19
CA ILE A 364 -4.57 -30.97 16.68
C ILE A 364 -3.26 -31.65 17.07
N SER A 365 -2.47 -32.00 16.07
CA SER A 365 -1.11 -32.54 16.23
C SER A 365 -0.12 -31.60 15.55
N TYR A 366 1.08 -31.48 16.12
CA TYR A 366 2.12 -30.61 15.58
C TYR A 366 3.49 -31.29 15.68
N GLU A 367 4.33 -31.03 14.69
CA GLU A 367 5.70 -31.48 14.59
C GLU A 367 6.59 -30.26 14.34
N ILE A 368 7.47 -29.98 15.30
CA ILE A 368 8.35 -28.80 15.28
C ILE A 368 9.76 -29.24 14.91
N ASN A 369 10.36 -28.56 13.94
CA ASN A 369 11.75 -28.73 13.58
C ASN A 369 12.60 -27.74 14.36
N GLU A 370 13.46 -28.22 15.27
CA GLU A 370 14.31 -27.35 16.12
C GLU A 370 15.27 -26.46 15.29
N VAL A 371 15.57 -26.84 14.05
CA VAL A 371 16.40 -26.04 13.13
C VAL A 371 15.63 -24.85 12.56
N SER A 372 14.30 -24.89 12.52
CA SER A 372 13.49 -23.82 11.93
C SER A 372 13.67 -22.49 12.65
N VAL A 373 13.78 -22.51 13.98
CA VAL A 373 14.00 -21.30 14.80
C VAL A 373 15.36 -20.67 14.47
N LYS A 374 16.39 -21.49 14.29
CA LYS A 374 17.72 -20.99 13.88
C LYS A 374 17.67 -20.42 12.46
N HIS A 375 16.87 -21.02 11.59
CA HIS A 375 16.65 -20.51 10.23
C HIS A 375 15.93 -19.14 10.25
N THR A 376 14.85 -18.98 11.01
CA THR A 376 14.14 -17.69 11.11
C THR A 376 15.00 -16.60 11.75
N LEU A 377 15.79 -16.92 12.80
CA LEU A 377 16.74 -15.97 13.38
C LEU A 377 17.82 -15.53 12.37
N LYS A 378 18.26 -16.43 11.49
CA LYS A 378 19.18 -16.07 10.39
C LYS A 378 18.53 -15.16 9.34
N LEU A 379 17.22 -15.28 9.09
CA LEU A 379 16.49 -14.39 8.18
C LEU A 379 16.28 -13.00 8.81
N ILE A 380 16.05 -12.94 10.12
CA ILE A 380 15.87 -11.68 10.86
C ILE A 380 17.20 -10.91 11.00
N HIS A 381 18.32 -11.61 11.10
CA HIS A 381 19.63 -11.02 11.42
C HIS A 381 20.07 -9.88 10.47
N PRO A 382 20.08 -10.06 9.13
CA PRO A 382 20.46 -8.98 8.21
C PRO A 382 19.59 -7.74 8.33
N LYS A 383 18.27 -7.93 8.59
CA LYS A 383 17.33 -6.82 8.75
C LYS A 383 17.63 -6.02 10.03
N LEU A 384 17.89 -6.69 11.14
CA LEU A 384 18.29 -6.02 12.39
C LEU A 384 19.63 -5.31 12.25
N GLU A 385 20.64 -5.98 11.69
CA GLU A 385 21.97 -5.41 11.50
C GLU A 385 21.91 -4.14 10.64
N TYR A 386 21.14 -4.16 9.56
CA TYR A 386 20.89 -2.98 8.72
C TYR A 386 20.29 -1.83 9.53
N GLN A 387 19.23 -2.08 10.31
CA GLN A 387 18.57 -1.03 11.10
C GLN A 387 19.46 -0.45 12.21
N LEU A 388 20.31 -1.27 12.82
CA LEU A 388 21.29 -0.82 13.82
C LEU A 388 22.43 -0.02 13.17
N LEU A 389 22.89 -0.45 11.99
CA LEU A 389 23.91 0.27 11.22
C LEU A 389 23.38 1.62 10.72
N LEU A 390 22.13 1.67 10.25
CA LEU A 390 21.45 2.89 9.83
C LEU A 390 21.45 3.94 10.95
N ALA A 391 21.08 3.55 12.18
CA ALA A 391 21.12 4.45 13.33
C ALA A 391 22.53 4.99 13.60
N LYS A 392 23.56 4.14 13.53
CA LYS A 392 24.96 4.56 13.72
C LYS A 392 25.42 5.52 12.62
N LYS A 393 25.07 5.26 11.36
CA LYS A 393 25.41 6.14 10.24
C LYS A 393 24.77 7.52 10.41
N VAL A 394 23.49 7.58 10.77
CA VAL A 394 22.74 8.84 10.92
C VAL A 394 23.26 9.67 12.08
N GLN A 395 23.69 9.05 13.18
CA GLN A 395 24.37 9.76 14.27
C GLN A 395 25.65 10.48 13.85
N LEU A 396 26.32 10.03 12.78
CA LEU A 396 27.54 10.64 12.26
C LEU A 396 27.26 11.72 11.20
N ILE A 397 26.09 11.71 10.55
CA ILE A 397 25.77 12.63 9.43
C ILE A 397 25.90 14.09 9.85
N ASP A 398 25.35 14.48 11.00
CA ASP A 398 25.37 15.88 11.45
C ASP A 398 26.81 16.38 11.66
N ALA A 399 27.64 15.57 12.34
CA ALA A 399 29.05 15.89 12.57
C ALA A 399 29.86 15.94 11.25
N LEU A 400 29.57 15.04 10.31
CA LEU A 400 30.23 15.02 9.00
C LEU A 400 29.81 16.22 8.13
N LYS A 401 28.53 16.62 8.16
CA LYS A 401 28.01 17.81 7.47
C LYS A 401 28.65 19.08 8.04
N GLU A 402 28.82 19.18 9.36
CA GLU A 402 29.55 20.29 9.99
C GLU A 402 31.01 20.38 9.50
N LEU A 403 31.73 19.27 9.49
CA LEU A 403 33.11 19.19 8.99
C LEU A 403 33.23 19.59 7.51
N GLN A 404 32.28 19.16 6.67
CA GLN A 404 32.23 19.51 5.25
C GLN A 404 32.04 21.02 5.03
N VAL A 405 31.18 21.66 5.83
CA VAL A 405 30.92 23.10 5.74
C VAL A 405 32.17 23.91 6.12
N HIS A 406 32.97 23.42 7.08
CA HIS A 406 34.17 24.11 7.54
C HIS A 406 35.37 23.99 6.58
N GLU A 407 35.60 22.80 6.02
CA GLU A 407 36.82 22.53 5.23
C GLU A 407 36.60 22.61 3.71
N GLY A 408 35.36 22.61 3.23
CA GLY A 408 35.00 22.83 1.82
C GLY A 408 35.42 21.74 0.82
N ASN A 409 36.30 20.82 1.21
CA ASN A 409 36.74 19.67 0.42
C ASN A 409 36.62 18.38 1.24
N THR A 410 36.11 17.28 0.67
CA THR A 410 35.94 15.99 1.37
C THR A 410 37.20 15.12 1.35
N ASP A 411 38.31 15.63 0.79
CA ASP A 411 39.54 14.88 0.59
C ASP A 411 40.26 14.41 1.87
N PHE A 412 39.99 15.04 3.01
CA PHE A 412 40.53 14.62 4.32
C PHE A 412 39.72 13.48 4.97
N LEU A 413 38.49 13.24 4.50
CA LEU A 413 37.61 12.19 5.04
C LEU A 413 37.96 10.83 4.43
N ILE A 414 37.87 9.79 5.25
CA ILE A 414 37.95 8.40 4.79
C ILE A 414 36.80 8.11 3.80
N PRO A 415 37.00 7.28 2.76
CA PRO A 415 35.96 7.01 1.75
C PRO A 415 34.63 6.54 2.33
N GLU A 416 34.63 5.78 3.42
CA GLU A 416 33.40 5.31 4.09
C GLU A 416 32.51 6.47 4.57
N TYR A 417 33.10 7.53 5.12
CA TYR A 417 32.35 8.73 5.55
C TYR A 417 31.94 9.61 4.38
N ARG A 418 32.66 9.56 3.25
CA ARG A 418 32.22 10.23 2.02
C ARG A 418 30.96 9.58 1.47
N CYS A 419 30.90 8.25 1.44
CA CYS A 419 29.69 7.53 1.03
C CYS A 419 28.50 7.86 1.95
N ILE A 420 28.70 7.98 3.27
CA ILE A 420 27.64 8.40 4.19
C ILE A 420 27.15 9.83 3.89
N LEU A 421 28.06 10.75 3.51
CA LEU A 421 27.69 12.11 3.14
C LEU A 421 26.93 12.17 1.81
N GLU A 422 27.33 11.36 0.82
CA GLU A 422 26.65 11.25 -0.47
C GLU A 422 25.22 10.69 -0.30
N GLU A 423 25.04 9.70 0.57
CA GLU A 423 23.76 9.06 0.86
C GLU A 423 22.98 9.72 2.02
N ALA A 424 23.44 10.87 2.53
CA ALA A 424 22.96 11.42 3.79
C ALA A 424 21.45 11.67 3.81
N ASP A 425 20.91 12.21 2.72
CA ASP A 425 19.49 12.55 2.64
C ASP A 425 18.61 11.29 2.63
N HIS A 426 19.03 10.24 1.90
CA HIS A 426 18.36 8.94 1.89
C HIS A 426 18.38 8.26 3.27
N LEU A 427 19.56 8.22 3.92
CA LEU A 427 19.70 7.64 5.25
C LEU A 427 18.82 8.35 6.28
N GLN A 428 18.69 9.68 6.17
CA GLN A 428 17.88 10.48 7.07
C GLN A 428 16.37 10.31 6.83
N GLU A 429 15.94 10.05 5.59
CA GLU A 429 14.57 9.66 5.27
C GLU A 429 14.23 8.25 5.79
N GLU A 430 15.10 7.27 5.58
CA GLU A 430 14.91 5.91 6.12
C GLU A 430 14.89 5.89 7.65
N TYR A 431 15.73 6.71 8.29
CA TYR A 431 15.80 6.80 9.75
C TYR A 431 14.49 7.26 10.38
N LYS A 432 13.66 8.05 9.67
CA LYS A 432 12.32 8.41 10.16
C LYS A 432 11.42 7.18 10.33
N LYS A 433 11.62 6.13 9.52
CA LYS A 433 10.84 4.87 9.55
C LYS A 433 11.48 3.80 10.42
N GLN A 434 12.80 3.89 10.64
CA GLN A 434 13.61 2.95 11.42
C GLN A 434 13.04 2.55 12.79
N PRO A 435 12.55 3.46 13.67
CA PRO A 435 12.05 3.06 14.98
C PRO A 435 10.85 2.12 14.89
N ALA A 436 9.97 2.32 13.92
CA ALA A 436 8.83 1.44 13.68
C ALA A 436 9.27 0.04 13.21
N HIS A 437 10.26 -0.02 12.31
CA HIS A 437 10.80 -1.31 11.84
C HIS A 437 11.54 -2.07 12.95
N LEU A 438 12.32 -1.39 13.79
CA LEU A 438 13.01 -2.03 14.93
C LEU A 438 12.04 -2.59 15.95
N GLU A 439 11.05 -1.82 16.37
CA GLU A 439 10.04 -2.27 17.33
C GLU A 439 9.27 -3.49 16.81
N ARG A 440 8.96 -3.49 15.50
CA ARG A 440 8.33 -4.63 14.83
C ARG A 440 9.23 -5.88 14.85
N LEU A 441 10.53 -5.73 14.55
CA LEU A 441 11.48 -6.84 14.63
C LEU A 441 11.60 -7.39 16.06
N TYR A 442 11.67 -6.52 17.06
CA TYR A 442 11.73 -6.92 18.46
C TYR A 442 10.46 -7.65 18.90
N GLY A 443 9.28 -7.17 18.48
CA GLY A 443 8.01 -7.85 18.67
C GLY A 443 8.01 -9.26 18.08
N MET A 444 8.41 -9.40 16.81
CA MET A 444 8.46 -10.70 16.14
C MET A 444 9.43 -11.69 16.81
N ILE A 445 10.60 -11.24 17.26
CA ILE A 445 11.56 -12.11 17.96
C ILE A 445 11.01 -12.54 19.32
N THR A 446 10.34 -11.61 20.01
CA THR A 446 9.71 -11.90 21.30
C THR A 446 8.59 -12.93 21.14
N ASP A 447 7.73 -12.77 20.13
CA ASP A 447 6.66 -13.72 19.82
C ASP A 447 7.22 -15.08 19.39
N LEU A 448 8.26 -15.10 18.55
CA LEU A 448 8.99 -16.31 18.15
C LEU A 448 9.55 -17.07 19.36
N PHE A 449 10.12 -16.34 20.33
CA PHE A 449 10.62 -16.90 21.57
C PHE A 449 9.49 -17.50 22.41
N ILE A 450 8.42 -16.75 22.65
CA ILE A 450 7.27 -17.21 23.43
C ILE A 450 6.65 -18.46 22.79
N ASP A 451 6.45 -18.46 21.47
CA ASP A 451 5.83 -19.55 20.74
C ASP A 451 6.68 -20.82 20.75
N LYS A 452 8.01 -20.72 20.57
CA LYS A 452 8.92 -21.86 20.69
C LYS A 452 8.72 -22.60 22.01
N PHE A 453 8.73 -21.87 23.12
CA PHE A 453 8.58 -22.46 24.44
C PHE A 453 7.15 -22.89 24.76
N LYS A 454 6.15 -22.19 24.20
CA LYS A 454 4.73 -22.60 24.28
C LYS A 454 4.50 -23.98 23.68
N PHE A 455 5.12 -24.29 22.54
CA PHE A 455 5.04 -25.65 21.94
C PHE A 455 5.76 -26.72 22.78
N LYS A 456 6.81 -26.33 23.52
CA LYS A 456 7.47 -27.19 24.53
C LYS A 456 6.70 -27.28 25.86
N GLY A 457 5.57 -26.58 25.99
CA GLY A 457 4.72 -26.60 27.19
C GLY A 457 5.24 -25.72 28.34
N THR A 458 6.19 -24.82 28.08
CA THR A 458 6.79 -23.94 29.10
C THR A 458 6.38 -22.48 28.86
N ASN A 459 6.07 -21.74 29.93
CA ASN A 459 5.76 -20.32 29.85
C ASN A 459 7.00 -19.49 30.23
N VAL A 460 7.52 -18.72 29.26
CA VAL A 460 8.77 -17.95 29.38
C VAL A 460 8.56 -16.45 29.42
N LYS A 461 7.31 -15.97 29.67
CA LYS A 461 6.99 -14.52 29.69
C LYS A 461 7.85 -13.73 30.68
N THR A 462 8.31 -14.34 31.76
CA THR A 462 9.18 -13.69 32.76
C THR A 462 10.59 -13.39 32.24
N LYS A 463 11.04 -14.08 31.17
CA LYS A 463 12.36 -13.90 30.57
C LYS A 463 12.38 -12.88 29.42
N VAL A 464 11.23 -12.32 29.06
CA VAL A 464 11.10 -11.32 27.98
C VAL A 464 11.95 -10.07 28.23
N PRO A 465 12.02 -9.48 29.45
CA PRO A 465 12.88 -8.33 29.69
C PRO A 465 14.37 -8.62 29.44
N LEU A 466 14.84 -9.82 29.81
CA LEU A 466 16.22 -10.24 29.55
C LEU A 466 16.50 -10.40 28.05
N LEU A 467 15.51 -10.87 27.28
CA LEU A 467 15.63 -10.94 25.82
C LEU A 467 15.78 -9.54 25.21
N LEU A 468 15.03 -8.55 25.71
CA LEU A 468 15.13 -7.16 25.23
C LEU A 468 16.54 -6.57 25.50
N GLU A 469 17.13 -6.84 26.67
CA GLU A 469 18.52 -6.41 26.97
C GLU A 469 19.55 -7.04 26.00
N ILE A 470 19.34 -8.30 25.58
CA ILE A 470 20.19 -8.96 24.59
C ILE A 470 19.97 -8.38 23.19
N LEU A 471 18.74 -7.97 22.87
CA LEU A 471 18.43 -7.31 21.60
C LEU A 471 19.03 -5.90 21.52
N ASP A 472 19.08 -5.16 22.64
CA ASP A 472 19.70 -3.83 22.70
C ASP A 472 21.23 -3.87 22.53
N SER A 473 21.88 -4.89 23.10
CA SER A 473 23.34 -5.12 22.94
C SER A 473 23.70 -5.88 21.65
N TYR A 474 22.70 -6.44 20.98
CA TYR A 474 22.71 -7.25 19.77
C TYR A 474 24.00 -8.03 19.47
N ASP A 475 24.05 -9.28 19.94
CA ASP A 475 24.98 -10.31 19.44
C ASP A 475 24.19 -11.53 18.96
N GLN A 476 24.35 -11.88 17.68
CA GLN A 476 23.66 -13.01 17.05
C GLN A 476 23.94 -14.34 17.76
N ASN A 477 25.19 -14.59 18.18
CA ASN A 477 25.56 -15.85 18.81
C ASN A 477 24.98 -15.94 20.23
N ALA A 478 25.04 -14.84 20.98
CA ALA A 478 24.41 -14.74 22.29
C ALA A 478 22.88 -14.92 22.19
N LEU A 479 22.24 -14.33 21.17
CA LEU A 479 20.80 -14.48 20.93
C LEU A 479 20.43 -15.94 20.64
N ILE A 480 21.15 -16.62 19.74
CA ILE A 480 20.89 -18.03 19.44
C ILE A 480 21.14 -18.90 20.68
N ALA A 481 22.21 -18.64 21.42
CA ALA A 481 22.52 -19.34 22.67
C ALA A 481 21.42 -19.14 23.71
N PHE A 482 20.87 -17.93 23.83
CA PHE A 482 19.74 -17.64 24.72
C PHE A 482 18.48 -18.41 24.30
N PHE A 483 18.18 -18.47 23.00
CA PHE A 483 17.06 -19.26 22.49
C PHE A 483 17.21 -20.76 22.76
N ASP A 484 18.44 -21.29 22.74
CA ASP A 484 18.72 -22.72 22.97
C ASP A 484 18.80 -23.09 24.46
N ALA A 485 19.27 -22.18 25.31
CA ALA A 485 19.54 -22.44 26.73
C ALA A 485 18.39 -22.07 27.68
N ALA A 486 17.47 -21.20 27.26
CA ALA A 486 16.40 -20.68 28.13
C ALA A 486 15.34 -21.71 28.50
#